data_AF-A0A1B0AF07-F1
#
_entry.id   AF-A0A1B0AF07-F1
#
_cell.length_a   1.000
_cell.length_b   1.000
_cell.length_c   1.000
_cell.angle_alpha   90.00
_cell.angle_beta   90.00
_cell.angle_gamma   90.00
#
_symmetry.space_group_name_H-M   'P 1'
#
loop_
_entity.id
_entity.type
_entity.pdbx_description
1 polymer ?
#
loop_
_entity_poly.entity_id
_entity_poly.type
_entity_poly.pdbx_seq_one_letter_code
_entity_poly.pdbx_strand_id
1 'polypeptide(L)'
;MVRWKSGVAASLNYLDLDSEDQSPKVTPYPGWEANTILLMPTDDTESLLKYNSTIVDSNRSEYDKTYAYLADSGTYTFIVYSFHDNRSYRIARHYFHFDPLQGDFNVGGVNFQWTDGIFGMTTRPTIAE
;
A
#
# COMPACT_ATOMS: atom_id res chain seq x y z
N MET A 1 -0.70 6.37 9.17
CA MET A 1 -0.78 5.99 7.75
C MET A 1 -1.20 7.20 6.96
N VAL A 2 -0.26 8.04 6.52
CA VAL A 2 -0.50 9.37 5.94
C VAL A 2 -1.06 9.32 4.49
N ARG A 3 -1.95 10.28 4.11
CA ARG A 3 -2.49 10.40 2.73
C ARG A 3 -1.44 10.86 1.70
N TRP A 4 -1.54 10.42 0.44
CA TRP A 4 -0.53 10.62 -0.62
C TRP A 4 -0.47 12.06 -1.18
N LYS A 5 -1.63 12.64 -1.52
CA LYS A 5 -1.74 13.96 -2.17
C LYS A 5 -2.78 14.88 -1.54
N SER A 6 -2.61 16.19 -1.75
CA SER A 6 -3.69 17.15 -1.48
C SER A 6 -4.95 16.80 -2.30
N GLY A 7 -6.13 17.04 -1.74
CA GLY A 7 -7.42 16.63 -2.33
C GLY A 7 -7.81 15.16 -2.14
N VAL A 8 -6.91 14.25 -1.80
CA VAL A 8 -7.25 12.85 -1.44
C VAL A 8 -7.54 12.78 0.06
N ALA A 9 -8.65 12.15 0.47
CA ALA A 9 -9.06 12.08 1.88
C ALA A 9 -8.21 11.09 2.70
N ALA A 10 -7.93 9.91 2.15
CA ALA A 10 -7.11 8.85 2.76
C ALA A 10 -6.52 7.93 1.68
N SER A 11 -5.30 7.43 1.91
CA SER A 11 -4.61 6.54 0.95
C SER A 11 -5.06 5.08 1.05
N LEU A 12 -5.57 4.67 2.21
CA LEU A 12 -6.10 3.33 2.42
C LEU A 12 -7.47 3.43 3.08
N ASN A 13 -8.44 2.73 2.50
CA ASN A 13 -9.83 2.76 2.94
C ASN A 13 -10.40 1.34 2.90
N TYR A 14 -11.43 1.10 3.70
CA TYR A 14 -12.28 -0.08 3.59
C TYR A 14 -13.72 0.32 3.30
N LEU A 15 -14.46 -0.62 2.73
CA LEU A 15 -15.88 -0.52 2.47
C LEU A 15 -16.65 -1.35 3.50
N ASP A 16 -17.82 -0.88 3.88
CA ASP A 16 -18.80 -1.72 4.55
C ASP A 16 -19.45 -2.63 3.49
N LEU A 17 -19.21 -3.93 3.60
CA LEU A 17 -19.73 -4.92 2.65
C LEU A 17 -21.21 -5.23 2.87
N ASP A 18 -21.76 -4.86 4.02
CA ASP A 18 -23.17 -5.07 4.36
C ASP A 18 -24.06 -3.89 3.90
N SER A 19 -23.46 -2.84 3.32
CA SER A 19 -24.17 -1.68 2.81
C SER A 19 -25.00 -2.03 1.57
N GLU A 20 -26.29 -1.68 1.61
CA GLU A 20 -27.20 -1.81 0.45
C GLU A 20 -27.10 -0.63 -0.53
N ASP A 21 -26.27 0.38 -0.22
CA ASP A 21 -26.11 1.55 -1.07
C ASP A 21 -25.37 1.18 -2.37
N GLN A 22 -25.82 1.72 -3.51
CA GLN A 22 -25.10 1.57 -4.78
C GLN A 22 -23.74 2.28 -4.80
N SER A 23 -23.46 3.12 -3.80
CA SER A 23 -22.19 3.82 -3.63
C SER A 23 -21.87 3.93 -2.14
N PRO A 24 -21.48 2.80 -1.50
CA PRO A 24 -21.19 2.78 -0.07
C PRO A 24 -20.09 3.78 0.27
N LYS A 25 -20.24 4.43 1.42
CA LYS A 25 -19.20 5.32 1.94
C LYS A 25 -17.94 4.51 2.26
N VAL A 26 -16.79 5.01 1.82
CA VAL A 26 -15.49 4.47 2.21
C VAL A 26 -15.06 5.03 3.56
N THR A 27 -14.44 4.19 4.38
CA THR A 27 -13.91 4.59 5.69
C THR A 27 -12.39 4.47 5.69
N PRO A 28 -11.65 5.52 6.11
CA PRO A 28 -10.20 5.46 6.19
C PRO A 28 -9.70 4.41 7.18
N TYR A 29 -8.70 3.64 6.76
CA TYR A 29 -8.01 2.69 7.62
C TYR A 29 -6.64 3.24 8.08
N PRO A 30 -6.19 2.99 9.31
CA PRO A 30 -6.96 2.43 10.44
C PRO A 30 -7.91 3.44 11.11
N GLY A 31 -7.96 4.67 10.59
CA GLY A 31 -8.84 5.73 11.06
C GLY A 31 -8.45 7.07 10.46
N TRP A 32 -9.28 8.10 10.70
CA TRP A 32 -9.07 9.45 10.18
C TRP A 32 -7.76 10.08 10.67
N GLU A 33 -7.47 9.98 11.97
CA GLU A 33 -6.28 10.58 12.60
C GLU A 33 -4.99 10.06 11.97
N ALA A 34 -4.95 8.76 11.67
CA ALA A 34 -3.80 8.11 11.06
C ALA A 34 -3.51 8.64 9.64
N ASN A 35 -4.52 9.17 8.93
CA ASN A 35 -4.46 9.67 7.56
C ASN A 35 -4.15 11.17 7.43
N THR A 36 -3.88 11.84 8.55
CA THR A 36 -3.46 13.24 8.55
C THR A 36 -2.08 13.41 7.90
N ILE A 37 -1.93 14.41 7.01
CA ILE A 37 -0.61 14.81 6.50
C ILE A 37 0.24 15.29 7.67
N LEU A 38 1.32 14.54 7.96
CA LEU A 38 2.46 15.13 8.64
C LEU A 38 3.10 16.08 7.63
N LEU A 39 2.85 17.38 7.79
CA LEU A 39 3.52 18.41 7.02
C LEU A 39 5.02 18.30 7.36
N MET A 40 5.79 17.64 6.52
CA MET A 40 7.22 17.88 6.55
C MET A 40 7.45 19.31 6.05
N PRO A 41 8.32 20.10 6.71
CA PRO A 41 8.56 21.50 6.37
C PRO A 41 9.49 21.60 5.16
N THR A 42 9.12 20.94 4.07
CA THR A 42 9.77 21.05 2.76
C THR A 42 8.69 21.39 1.75
N ASP A 43 9.00 22.33 0.85
CA ASP A 43 8.10 22.97 -0.12
C ASP A 43 7.43 21.98 -1.10
N ASP A 44 7.86 20.71 -1.09
CA ASP A 44 7.29 19.59 -1.84
C ASP A 44 6.34 18.77 -0.95
N THR A 45 5.08 19.17 -0.91
CA THR A 45 4.01 18.60 -0.06
C THR A 45 3.47 17.25 -0.56
N GLU A 46 4.33 16.25 -0.74
CA GLU A 46 3.91 14.88 -1.05
C GLU A 46 4.22 13.98 0.16
N SER A 47 3.22 13.23 0.63
CA SER A 47 3.47 12.20 1.62
C SER A 47 4.34 11.11 1.00
N LEU A 48 5.30 10.61 1.78
CA LEU A 48 6.17 9.53 1.34
C LEU A 48 5.40 8.21 1.12
N LEU A 49 4.15 8.08 1.56
CA LEU A 49 3.41 6.82 1.47
C LEU A 49 2.74 6.67 0.10
N LYS A 50 3.06 5.58 -0.61
CA LYS A 50 2.52 5.26 -1.94
C LYS A 50 2.09 3.78 -2.02
N TYR A 51 0.83 3.49 -1.72
CA TYR A 51 0.28 2.13 -1.85
C TYR A 51 -0.12 1.83 -3.28
N ASN A 52 0.76 1.13 -3.99
CA ASN A 52 0.61 0.86 -5.42
C ASN A 52 0.19 -0.59 -5.73
N SER A 53 0.32 -1.50 -4.76
CA SER A 53 -0.02 -2.91 -4.92
C SER A 53 -0.55 -3.48 -3.61
N THR A 54 -1.71 -4.13 -3.69
CA THR A 54 -2.33 -4.85 -2.58
C THR A 54 -2.59 -6.28 -3.01
N ILE A 55 -2.17 -7.25 -2.19
CA ILE A 55 -2.58 -8.65 -2.32
C ILE A 55 -3.36 -9.03 -1.08
N VAL A 56 -4.46 -9.75 -1.26
CA VAL A 56 -5.17 -10.42 -0.18
C VAL A 56 -4.92 -11.92 -0.30
N ASP A 57 -4.43 -12.52 0.77
CA ASP A 57 -4.23 -13.95 0.91
C ASP A 57 -5.19 -14.46 1.98
N SER A 58 -6.10 -15.35 1.58
CA SER A 58 -7.09 -15.95 2.47
C SER A 58 -6.99 -17.46 2.42
N ASN A 59 -6.91 -18.07 3.59
CA ASN A 59 -6.93 -19.52 3.70
C ASN A 59 -8.38 -20.02 3.72
N ARG A 60 -8.73 -20.90 2.77
CA ARG A 60 -10.08 -21.46 2.65
C ARG A 60 -10.50 -22.33 3.85
N SER A 61 -9.56 -22.93 4.57
CA SER A 61 -9.86 -23.70 5.78
C SER A 61 -9.79 -22.88 7.07
N GLU A 62 -9.18 -21.69 7.02
CA GLU A 62 -8.91 -20.82 8.18
C GLU A 62 -9.22 -19.37 7.78
N TYR A 63 -10.50 -19.07 7.59
CA TYR A 63 -10.96 -17.79 7.04
C TYR A 63 -10.53 -16.56 7.85
N ASP A 64 -10.37 -16.73 9.16
CA ASP A 64 -9.86 -15.70 10.06
C ASP A 64 -8.37 -15.41 9.83
N LYS A 65 -7.58 -16.39 9.37
CA LYS A 65 -6.19 -16.23 8.91
C LYS A 65 -6.12 -15.65 7.49
N THR A 66 -6.74 -14.50 7.32
CA THR A 66 -6.62 -13.68 6.11
C THR A 66 -5.62 -12.56 6.34
N TYR A 67 -4.74 -12.34 5.37
CA TYR A 67 -3.73 -11.29 5.40
C TYR A 67 -3.85 -10.40 4.16
N ALA A 68 -3.63 -9.11 4.34
CA ALA A 68 -3.40 -8.20 3.23
C ALA A 68 -1.95 -7.70 3.26
N TYR A 69 -1.29 -7.74 2.10
CA TYR A 69 0.07 -7.25 1.90
C TYR A 69 0.00 -6.00 1.02
N LEU A 70 0.50 -4.88 1.53
CA LEU A 70 0.48 -3.59 0.84
C LEU A 70 1.91 -3.15 0.57
N ALA A 71 2.30 -3.08 -0.70
CA ALA A 71 3.57 -2.47 -1.11
C ALA A 71 3.49 -0.96 -0.92
N ASP A 72 4.54 -0.38 -0.34
CA ASP A 72 4.70 1.06 -0.18
C ASP A 72 5.97 1.51 -0.91
N SER A 73 5.81 1.94 -2.16
CA SER A 73 6.95 2.30 -3.02
C SER A 73 7.62 3.59 -2.61
N GLY A 74 6.92 4.49 -1.91
CA GLY A 74 7.47 5.78 -1.54
C GLY A 74 8.27 5.74 -0.24
N THR A 75 7.94 4.82 0.69
CA THR A 75 8.76 4.60 1.89
C THR A 75 9.60 3.33 1.88
N TYR A 76 9.63 2.61 0.76
CA TYR A 76 10.47 1.42 0.57
C TYR A 76 10.19 0.32 1.60
N THR A 77 8.91 0.07 1.87
CA THR A 77 8.46 -0.96 2.81
C THR A 77 7.26 -1.72 2.28
N PHE A 78 6.84 -2.77 2.99
CA PHE A 78 5.47 -3.25 2.84
C PHE A 78 4.81 -3.38 4.20
N ILE A 79 3.49 -3.24 4.20
CA ILE A 79 2.65 -3.40 5.38
C ILE A 79 1.92 -4.74 5.27
N VAL A 80 1.85 -5.45 6.38
CA VAL A 80 1.02 -6.64 6.54
C VAL A 80 -0.11 -6.29 7.47
N TYR A 81 -1.34 -6.48 7.00
CA TYR A 81 -2.54 -6.45 7.82
C TYR A 81 -2.99 -7.87 8.08
N SER A 82 -3.21 -8.22 9.35
CA SER A 82 -3.87 -9.45 9.77
C SER A 82 -5.34 -9.16 10.05
N PHE A 83 -6.23 -9.88 9.38
CA PHE A 83 -7.66 -9.81 9.63
C PHE A 83 -8.02 -10.37 11.01
N HIS A 84 -7.48 -11.53 11.38
CA HIS A 84 -7.67 -12.16 12.69
C HIS A 84 -7.40 -11.20 13.86
N ASP A 85 -6.24 -10.53 13.82
CA ASP A 85 -5.80 -9.67 14.93
C ASP A 85 -6.29 -8.22 14.80
N ASN A 86 -6.96 -7.87 13.70
CA ASN A 86 -7.25 -6.51 13.26
C ASN A 86 -6.04 -5.57 13.47
N ARG A 87 -4.86 -6.04 13.05
CA ARG A 87 -3.59 -5.37 13.32
C ARG A 87 -2.73 -5.29 12.07
N SER A 88 -2.11 -4.14 11.90
CA SER A 88 -1.11 -3.92 10.87
C SER A 88 0.29 -3.83 11.46
N TYR A 89 1.29 -4.31 10.72
CA TYR A 89 2.71 -4.11 11.02
C TYR A 89 3.49 -3.85 9.73
N ARG A 90 4.63 -3.16 9.88
CA ARG A 90 5.46 -2.72 8.76
C ARG A 90 6.74 -3.52 8.70
N ILE A 91 7.10 -3.99 7.52
CA ILE A 91 8.35 -4.69 7.25
C ILE A 91 9.24 -3.79 6.40
N ALA A 92 10.43 -3.50 6.92
CA ALA A 92 11.47 -2.76 6.23
C ALA A 92 12.66 -3.67 5.93
N ARG A 93 13.13 -3.65 4.68
CA ARG A 93 14.34 -4.34 4.20
C ARG A 93 15.01 -3.48 3.13
N HIS A 94 16.33 -3.60 3.00
CA HIS A 94 17.10 -2.86 2.00
C HIS A 94 16.70 -3.22 0.57
N TYR A 95 16.32 -4.47 0.32
CA TYR A 95 15.85 -4.94 -1.00
C TYR A 95 14.59 -4.26 -1.53
N PHE A 96 13.91 -3.44 -0.73
CA PHE A 96 12.71 -2.72 -1.16
C PHE A 96 13.03 -1.32 -1.70
N HIS A 97 14.28 -0.89 -1.63
CA HIS A 97 14.73 0.38 -2.21
C HIS A 97 15.02 0.20 -3.70
N PHE A 98 14.81 1.27 -4.47
CA PHE A 98 15.35 1.33 -5.83
C PHE A 98 16.88 1.45 -5.78
N ASP A 99 17.55 0.98 -6.85
CA ASP A 99 18.97 1.22 -7.06
C ASP A 99 19.13 2.54 -7.85
N PRO A 100 19.78 3.58 -7.30
CA PRO A 100 19.95 4.85 -7.99
C PRO A 100 20.79 4.76 -9.27
N LEU A 101 21.60 3.70 -9.43
CA LEU A 101 22.34 3.45 -10.67
C LEU A 101 21.52 2.75 -11.74
N GLN A 102 20.32 2.27 -11.41
CA GLN A 102 19.41 1.55 -12.30
C GLN A 102 18.02 2.23 -12.39
N GLY A 103 17.95 3.53 -12.05
CA GLY A 103 16.73 4.31 -12.06
C GLY A 103 16.34 4.91 -13.41
N ASP A 104 17.21 4.88 -14.42
CA ASP A 104 16.95 5.43 -15.76
C ASP A 104 16.20 4.43 -16.65
N PHE A 105 14.99 4.79 -17.08
CA PHE A 105 14.17 3.99 -17.99
C PHE A 105 13.94 4.71 -19.32
N ASN A 106 14.00 3.95 -20.41
CA ASN A 106 13.55 4.38 -21.74
C ASN A 106 12.37 3.52 -22.18
N VAL A 107 11.21 4.13 -22.41
CA VAL A 107 10.03 3.45 -22.94
C VAL A 107 9.53 4.21 -24.16
N GLY A 108 9.60 3.56 -25.33
CA GLY A 108 9.15 4.17 -26.58
C GLY A 108 9.91 5.44 -26.98
N GLY A 109 11.19 5.58 -26.58
CA GLY A 109 12.00 6.76 -26.85
C GLY A 109 11.87 7.88 -25.82
N VAL A 110 11.00 7.75 -24.81
CA VAL A 110 10.88 8.69 -23.70
C VAL A 110 11.75 8.21 -22.53
N ASN A 111 12.66 9.08 -22.07
CA ASN A 111 13.50 8.83 -20.90
C ASN A 111 12.85 9.41 -19.64
N PHE A 112 12.87 8.64 -18.55
CA PHE A 112 12.45 9.11 -17.23
C PHE A 112 13.22 8.36 -16.13
N GLN A 113 13.32 9.03 -14.98
CA GLN A 113 13.86 8.45 -13.76
C GLN A 113 12.73 7.85 -12.92
N TRP A 114 12.91 6.62 -12.46
CA TRP A 114 11.98 5.94 -11.57
C TRP A 114 12.64 5.67 -10.22
N THR A 115 12.17 6.39 -9.20
CA THR A 115 12.73 6.35 -7.84
C THR A 115 11.83 5.63 -6.83
N ASP A 116 10.78 4.98 -7.33
CA ASP A 116 9.85 4.21 -6.53
C ASP A 116 10.49 2.86 -6.20
N GLY A 117 10.40 2.43 -4.94
CA GLY A 117 10.88 1.11 -4.52
C GLY A 117 9.84 0.03 -4.79
N ILE A 118 9.80 -1.00 -3.94
CA ILE A 118 8.96 -2.19 -4.14
C ILE A 118 7.57 -1.88 -4.72
N PHE A 119 7.24 -2.56 -5.81
CA PHE A 119 5.98 -2.46 -6.53
C PHE A 119 5.68 -3.79 -7.23
N GLY A 120 4.41 -4.06 -7.52
CA GLY A 120 4.00 -5.25 -8.27
C GLY A 120 4.30 -6.57 -7.55
N MET A 121 3.47 -6.93 -6.57
CA MET A 121 3.62 -8.17 -5.82
C MET A 121 2.67 -9.27 -6.36
N THR A 122 3.01 -10.54 -6.12
CA THR A 122 2.09 -11.68 -6.30
C THR A 122 2.31 -12.75 -5.24
N THR A 123 1.30 -13.59 -4.98
CA THR A 123 1.43 -14.79 -4.15
C THR A 123 1.77 -16.00 -5.02
N ARG A 124 2.58 -16.90 -4.46
CA ARG A 124 2.81 -18.19 -5.10
C ARG A 124 1.61 -19.11 -4.80
N PRO A 125 1.00 -19.76 -5.81
CA PRO A 125 0.00 -20.79 -5.57
C PRO A 125 0.62 -21.97 -4.81
N THR A 126 0.00 -22.39 -3.72
CA THR A 126 0.24 -23.71 -3.13
C THR A 126 -0.52 -24.74 -3.95
N ILE A 127 0.20 -25.60 -4.66
CA ILE A 127 -0.40 -26.79 -5.27
C ILE A 127 -0.72 -27.73 -4.10
N ALA A 128 -2.00 -28.11 -3.95
CA ALA A 128 -2.37 -29.19 -3.06
C ALA A 128 -1.85 -30.49 -3.69
N GLU A 129 -0.94 -31.18 -2.99
CA GLU A 129 -0.53 -32.55 -3.33
C GLU A 129 -1.64 -33.56 -2.99
#